data_AF-A0A218XHE3-F1
#
_entry.id   AF-A0A218XHE3-F1
#
_cell.length_a   1.000
_cell.length_b   1.000
_cell.length_c   1.000
_cell.angle_alpha   90.00
_cell.angle_beta   90.00
_cell.angle_gamma   90.00
#
_symmetry.space_group_name_H-M   'P 1'
#
loop_
_entity.id
_entity.type
_entity.pdbx_description
1 polymer ?
#
loop_
_entity_poly.entity_id
_entity_poly.type
_entity_poly.pdbx_seq_one_letter_code
_entity_poly.pdbx_strand_id
1 'polypeptide(L)'
;MQECMDIFRESFTKKPQETPPSAKRSKSVSSPEKPEKNSIEEALDELAKLESRIPHPLFVKAGVTFLDSGVQRLFMWFKEESRMEWILQLPHP
;
A
#
# COMPACT_ATOMS: atom_id res chain seq x y z
N MET A 1 -36.32 -8.50 -29.85
CA MET A 1 -35.07 -9.27 -29.70
C MET A 1 -34.09 -9.06 -30.85
N GLN A 2 -34.55 -9.00 -32.11
CA GLN A 2 -33.68 -8.74 -33.26
C GLN A 2 -32.98 -7.37 -33.20
N GLU A 3 -33.72 -6.29 -32.89
CA GLU A 3 -33.15 -4.94 -32.74
C GLU A 3 -32.04 -4.85 -31.69
N CYS A 4 -32.13 -5.61 -30.59
CA CYS A 4 -31.08 -5.64 -29.56
C CYS A 4 -29.76 -6.21 -30.10
N MET A 5 -29.82 -7.23 -30.96
CA MET A 5 -28.63 -7.85 -31.55
C MET A 5 -28.00 -6.95 -32.61
N ASP A 6 -28.80 -6.14 -33.29
CA ASP A 6 -28.32 -5.26 -34.35
C ASP A 6 -27.63 -4.02 -33.77
N ILE A 7 -28.16 -3.44 -32.68
CA ILE A 7 -27.48 -2.38 -31.90
C ILE A 7 -26.14 -2.88 -31.35
N PHE A 8 -26.10 -4.12 -30.83
CA PHE A 8 -24.87 -4.71 -30.32
C PHE A 8 -23.82 -4.86 -31.41
N ARG A 9 -24.18 -5.39 -32.59
CA ARG A 9 -23.25 -5.51 -33.72
C ARG A 9 -22.74 -4.16 -34.23
N GLU A 10 -23.61 -3.16 -34.31
CA GLU A 10 -23.26 -1.81 -34.77
C GLU A 10 -22.24 -1.13 -33.84
N SER A 11 -22.26 -1.48 -32.56
CA SER A 11 -21.32 -0.96 -31.55
C SER A 11 -19.87 -1.39 -31.79
N PHE A 12 -19.63 -2.54 -32.44
CA PHE A 12 -18.28 -3.07 -32.69
C PHE A 12 -17.74 -2.78 -34.10
N THR A 13 -18.59 -2.38 -35.05
CA THR A 13 -18.18 -2.12 -36.44
C THR A 13 -17.84 -0.66 -36.72
N LYS A 14 -18.06 0.25 -35.76
CA LYS A 14 -17.72 1.66 -35.90
C LYS A 14 -16.21 1.85 -35.73
N LYS A 15 -15.49 1.92 -36.86
CA LYS A 15 -14.06 2.22 -36.89
C LYS A 15 -13.81 3.58 -36.21
N PRO A 16 -12.83 3.69 -35.30
CA PRO A 16 -12.54 4.95 -34.66
C PRO A 16 -12.06 5.95 -35.71
N GLN A 17 -12.85 6.98 -35.95
CA GLN A 17 -12.46 8.13 -36.73
C GLN A 17 -11.34 8.83 -35.96
N GLU A 18 -10.12 8.77 -36.49
CA GLU A 18 -8.95 9.44 -35.93
C GLU A 18 -9.21 10.94 -35.83
N THR A 19 -9.59 11.38 -34.64
CA THR A 19 -9.54 12.79 -34.25
C THR A 19 -8.67 12.84 -33.01
N PRO A 20 -7.58 13.63 -32.98
CA PRO A 20 -6.74 13.70 -31.80
C PRO A 20 -7.57 14.26 -30.64
N PRO A 21 -7.63 13.59 -29.48
CA PRO A 21 -8.31 14.17 -28.34
C PRO A 21 -7.50 15.39 -27.89
N SER A 22 -8.07 16.57 -28.06
CA SER A 22 -7.58 17.80 -27.44
C SER A 22 -7.35 17.53 -25.96
N ALA A 23 -6.09 17.51 -25.56
CA ALA A 23 -5.61 17.12 -24.24
C ALA A 23 -6.18 18.04 -23.15
N LYS A 24 -7.37 17.71 -22.65
CA LYS A 24 -7.83 18.15 -21.34
C LYS A 24 -7.00 17.39 -20.32
N ARG A 25 -5.87 17.98 -19.93
CA ARG A 25 -5.13 17.56 -18.73
C ARG A 25 -6.02 17.85 -17.52
N SER A 26 -6.93 16.92 -17.24
CA SER A 26 -7.52 16.78 -15.92
C SER A 26 -6.37 16.61 -14.94
N LYS A 27 -6.18 17.59 -14.07
CA LYS A 27 -5.17 17.55 -13.02
C LYS A 27 -5.57 16.42 -12.06
N SER A 28 -5.01 15.24 -12.27
CA SER A 28 -5.16 14.10 -11.37
C SER A 28 -4.59 14.53 -10.02
N VAL A 29 -5.47 14.74 -9.05
CA VAL A 29 -5.07 14.82 -7.65
C VAL A 29 -4.75 13.39 -7.26
N SER A 30 -3.46 13.06 -7.23
CA SER A 30 -3.01 11.79 -6.69
C SER A 30 -3.28 11.81 -5.20
N SER A 31 -4.27 11.04 -4.75
CA SER A 31 -4.34 10.70 -3.33
C SER A 31 -3.08 9.92 -2.96
N PRO A 32 -2.56 10.07 -1.72
CA PRO A 32 -1.50 9.21 -1.24
C PRO A 32 -1.93 7.75 -1.40
N GLU A 33 -1.10 6.97 -2.08
CA GLU A 33 -1.33 5.54 -2.21
C GLU A 33 -1.25 4.92 -0.82
N LYS A 34 -2.26 4.14 -0.43
CA LYS A 34 -2.20 3.41 0.84
C LYS A 34 -1.10 2.36 0.72
N PRO A 35 -0.33 2.10 1.79
CA PRO A 35 0.65 1.03 1.80
C PRO A 35 0.02 -0.29 1.37
N GLU A 36 0.75 -1.06 0.58
CA GLU A 36 0.34 -2.43 0.27
C GLU A 36 0.32 -3.26 1.56
N LYS A 37 -0.65 -4.17 1.69
CA LYS A 37 -0.78 -4.99 2.89
C LYS A 37 0.43 -5.91 3.06
N ASN A 38 0.98 -5.93 4.26
CA ASN A 38 2.21 -6.62 4.66
C ASN A 38 3.47 -6.10 3.96
N SER A 39 3.44 -4.86 3.47
CA SER A 39 4.64 -4.20 2.94
C SER A 39 5.55 -3.72 4.06
N ILE A 40 6.79 -3.40 3.70
CA ILE A 40 7.73 -2.75 4.61
C ILE A 40 7.22 -1.36 5.01
N GLU A 41 6.59 -0.63 4.09
CA GLU A 41 6.02 0.68 4.33
C GLU A 41 4.90 0.62 5.39
N GLU A 42 4.00 -0.36 5.30
CA GLU A 42 2.94 -0.56 6.31
C GLU A 42 3.55 -0.88 7.69
N ALA A 43 4.56 -1.75 7.73
CA ALA A 43 5.23 -2.11 8.98
C ALA A 43 5.94 -0.91 9.61
N LEU A 44 6.60 -0.07 8.81
CA LEU A 44 7.28 1.15 9.27
C LEU A 44 6.29 2.21 9.76
N ASP A 45 5.15 2.40 9.08
CA ASP A 45 4.09 3.31 9.52
C ASP A 45 3.53 2.90 10.90
N GLU A 46 3.34 1.59 11.12
CA GLU A 46 2.89 1.06 12.40
C GLU A 46 3.97 1.17 13.49
N LEU A 47 5.24 1.02 13.15
CA LEU A 47 6.36 1.23 14.07
C LEU A 47 6.51 2.71 14.44
N ALA A 48 6.29 3.65 13.51
CA ALA A 48 6.33 5.09 13.77
C ALA A 48 5.36 5.52 14.87
N LYS A 49 4.21 4.84 15.01
CA LYS A 49 3.24 5.08 16.09
C LYS A 49 3.82 4.81 17.48
N LEU A 50 4.85 3.95 17.55
CA LEU A 50 5.51 3.55 18.79
C LEU A 50 6.73 4.41 19.12
N GLU A 51 7.21 5.26 18.21
CA GLU A 51 8.48 6.01 18.34
C GLU A 51 8.56 6.80 19.65
N SER A 52 7.46 7.41 20.09
CA SER A 52 7.40 8.18 21.33
C SER A 52 7.47 7.35 22.62
N ARG A 53 7.26 6.03 22.52
CA ARG A 53 7.13 5.12 23.67
C ARG A 53 8.32 4.17 23.83
N ILE A 54 9.18 4.06 22.82
CA ILE A 54 10.35 3.19 22.85
C ILE A 54 11.65 4.00 22.73
N PRO A 55 12.76 3.53 23.32
CA PRO A 55 14.07 4.13 23.08
C PRO A 55 14.43 4.16 21.59
N HIS A 56 14.95 5.29 21.10
CA HIS A 56 15.34 5.46 19.70
C HIS A 56 16.27 4.35 19.14
N PRO A 57 17.26 3.82 19.89
CA PRO A 57 18.06 2.69 19.40
C PRO A 57 17.24 1.44 19.08
N LEU A 58 16.19 1.16 19.87
CA LEU A 58 15.29 0.03 19.62
C LEU A 58 14.35 0.29 18.45
N PHE A 59 13.90 1.54 18.27
CA PHE A 59 13.15 1.96 17.09
C PHE A 59 13.93 1.70 15.79
N VAL A 60 15.18 2.18 15.72
CA VAL A 60 16.06 1.95 14.56
C VAL A 60 16.29 0.46 14.35
N LYS A 61 16.54 -0.30 15.42
CA LYS A 61 16.76 -1.75 15.33
C LYS A 61 15.54 -2.50 14.80
N ALA A 62 14.35 -2.19 15.32
CA ALA A 62 13.10 -2.77 14.82
C ALA A 62 12.91 -2.46 13.33
N GLY A 63 13.17 -1.24 12.88
CA GLY A 63 13.14 -0.88 11.46
C GLY A 63 14.07 -1.73 10.61
N VAL A 64 15.29 -2.00 11.07
CA VAL A 64 16.24 -2.90 10.37
C VAL A 64 15.72 -4.34 10.29
N THR A 65 15.05 -4.84 11.34
CA THR A 65 14.48 -6.19 11.29
C THR A 65 13.38 -6.36 10.24
N PHE A 66 12.70 -5.27 9.85
CA PHE A 66 11.73 -5.30 8.76
C PHE A 66 12.35 -5.45 7.38
N LEU A 67 13.67 -5.56 7.22
CA LEU A 67 14.24 -6.05 5.97
C LEU A 67 13.84 -7.52 5.71
N ASP A 68 13.45 -8.27 6.75
CA ASP A 68 12.90 -9.61 6.64
C ASP A 68 11.37 -9.59 6.50
N SER A 69 10.85 -10.11 5.37
CA SER A 69 9.40 -10.16 5.09
C SER A 69 8.58 -11.05 6.04
N GLY A 70 9.23 -12.00 6.72
CA GLY A 70 8.61 -12.83 7.75
C GLY A 70 8.41 -12.02 9.04
N VAL A 71 9.42 -11.23 9.42
CA VAL A 71 9.34 -10.34 10.58
C VAL A 71 8.30 -9.24 10.37
N GLN A 72 8.23 -8.63 9.17
CA GLN A 72 7.19 -7.65 8.81
C GLN A 72 5.77 -8.22 9.08
N ARG A 73 5.49 -9.43 8.58
CA ARG A 73 4.20 -10.11 8.75
C ARG A 73 3.92 -10.47 10.20
N LEU A 74 4.91 -10.98 10.92
CA LEU A 74 4.76 -11.35 12.33
C LEU A 74 4.47 -10.12 13.19
N PHE A 75 5.16 -9.00 12.94
CA PHE A 75 4.91 -7.73 13.59
C PHE A 75 3.49 -7.23 13.36
N MET A 76 2.97 -7.35 12.14
CA MET A 76 1.60 -6.98 11.81
C MET A 76 0.53 -7.83 12.50
N TRP A 77 0.82 -9.10 12.80
CA TRP A 77 -0.08 -9.96 13.57
C TRP A 77 -0.19 -9.58 15.05
N PHE A 78 0.83 -8.96 15.63
CA PHE A 78 0.80 -8.56 17.03
C PHE A 78 -0.10 -7.35 17.28
N LYS A 79 -0.72 -7.31 18.46
CA LYS A 79 -1.36 -6.10 18.99
C LYS A 79 -0.28 -5.12 19.46
N GLU A 80 -0.64 -3.84 19.59
CA GLU A 80 0.28 -2.75 19.96
C GLU A 80 1.15 -3.06 21.19
N GLU A 81 0.55 -3.55 22.28
CA GLU A 81 1.28 -3.92 23.51
C GLU A 81 2.31 -5.04 23.26
N SER A 82 1.90 -6.08 22.52
CA SER A 82 2.79 -7.18 22.16
C SER A 82 3.88 -6.77 21.18
N ARG A 83 3.61 -5.79 20.30
CA ARG A 83 4.61 -5.19 19.42
C ARG A 83 5.69 -4.48 20.24
N MET A 84 5.29 -3.68 21.23
CA MET A 84 6.25 -3.02 22.11
C MET A 84 7.08 -4.03 22.90
N GLU A 85 6.44 -5.04 23.51
CA GLU A 85 7.14 -6.09 24.25
C GLU A 85 8.14 -6.84 23.35
N TRP A 86 7.74 -7.16 22.12
CA TRP A 86 8.62 -7.78 21.13
C TRP A 86 9.83 -6.89 20.78
N ILE A 87 9.63 -5.58 20.59
CA ILE A 87 10.72 -4.62 20.33
C ILE A 87 11.70 -4.56 21.51
N LEU A 88 11.19 -4.56 22.75
CA LEU A 88 12.02 -4.54 23.96
C LEU A 88 12.86 -5.82 24.14
N GLN A 89 12.43 -6.95 23.56
CA GLN A 89 13.17 -8.20 23.58
C GLN A 89 14.20 -8.35 22.44
N LEU A 90 14.26 -7.39 21.51
CA LEU A 90 15.29 -7.41 20.47
C LEU A 90 16.67 -7.40 21.15
N PRO A 91 17.61 -8.26 20.70
CA PRO A 91 18.89 -8.41 21.39
C PRO A 91 19.59 -7.05 21.54
N HIS A 92 20.21 -6.78 22.69
CA HIS A 92 21.03 -5.57 22.82
C HIS A 92 22.35 -5.74 22.07
N PRO A 93 22.94 -4.66 21.52
CA PRO A 93 24.31 -4.68 21.01
C PRO A 93 25.33 -5.07 22.09
#